data_AF-A0A127CH18-F1
#
_entry.id   AF-A0A127CH18-F1
#
_cell.length_a   1.000
_cell.length_b   1.000
_cell.length_c   1.000
_cell.angle_alpha   90.00
_cell.angle_beta   90.00
_cell.angle_gamma   90.00
#
_symmetry.space_group_name_H-M   'P 1'
#
loop_
_entity.id
_entity.type
_entity.pdbx_description
1 polymer ?
#
loop_
_entity_poly.entity_id
_entity_poly.type
_entity_poly.pdbx_seq_one_letter_code
_entity_poly.pdbx_strand_id
1 'polypeptide(L)'
;MIQHAIDLSHYHFQKRRGELALYGTWYADKARPCLVVVPANRIGHERCRPLVVTIDDAWQWNPDDPDAMPETNAAMVQQFLDLNGMDFSNMRASMRVVSLIHDHLGDLLSIPPKQALVRVVADVLKVEHDTGKETRAEIIDRV
;
A
#
# COMPACT_ATOMS: atom_id res chain seq x y z
N MET A 1 4.98 17.07 -12.79
CA MET A 1 5.31 15.96 -11.87
C MET A 1 4.53 14.75 -12.32
N ILE A 2 5.19 13.60 -12.49
CA ILE A 2 4.48 12.34 -12.74
C ILE A 2 3.83 11.96 -11.41
N GLN A 3 2.51 12.05 -11.33
CA GLN A 3 1.77 11.59 -10.16
C GLN A 3 1.65 10.06 -10.29
N HIS A 4 2.42 9.34 -9.48
CA HIS A 4 2.32 7.88 -9.42
C HIS A 4 0.96 7.49 -8.82
N ALA A 5 0.27 6.52 -9.44
CA ALA A 5 -1.01 6.03 -8.95
C ALA A 5 -0.90 5.35 -7.57
N ILE A 6 0.28 4.81 -7.25
CA ILE A 6 0.62 4.22 -5.95
C ILE A 6 2.07 4.57 -5.64
N ASP A 7 2.32 5.01 -4.41
CA ASP A 7 3.66 5.22 -3.87
C ASP A 7 3.87 4.28 -2.67
N LEU A 8 4.63 3.21 -2.90
CA LEU A 8 4.92 2.21 -1.86
C LEU A 8 5.99 2.66 -0.86
N SER A 9 6.57 3.86 -0.99
CA SER A 9 7.38 4.46 0.08
C SER A 9 6.51 5.11 1.17
N HIS A 10 5.25 5.40 0.86
CA HIS A 10 4.24 5.90 1.79
C HIS A 10 3.15 4.84 2.03
N TYR A 11 3.26 4.10 3.12
CA TYR A 11 2.33 3.04 3.49
C TYR A 11 1.93 3.14 4.97
N HIS A 12 0.76 2.60 5.30
CA HIS A 12 0.30 2.48 6.68
C HIS A 12 0.90 1.24 7.36
N PHE A 13 0.93 0.11 6.66
CA PHE A 13 1.60 -1.10 7.11
C PHE A 13 2.20 -1.89 5.96
N GLN A 14 3.17 -2.73 6.29
CA GLN A 14 3.75 -3.71 5.38
C GLN A 14 3.79 -5.08 6.07
N LYS A 15 3.46 -6.12 5.30
CA LYS A 15 3.52 -7.52 5.73
C LYS A 15 4.28 -8.32 4.69
N ARG A 16 4.96 -9.38 5.12
CA ARG A 16 5.72 -10.25 4.23
C ARG A 16 5.35 -11.70 4.47
N ARG A 17 5.14 -12.43 3.37
CA ARG A 17 4.88 -13.88 3.39
C ARG A 17 5.73 -14.54 2.31
N GLY A 18 6.90 -15.00 2.72
CA GLY A 18 7.91 -15.56 1.81
C GLY A 18 8.36 -14.53 0.76
N GLU A 19 8.06 -14.83 -0.50
CA GLU A 19 8.42 -14.00 -1.66
C GLU A 19 7.39 -12.91 -1.98
N LEU A 20 6.30 -12.82 -1.22
CA LEU A 20 5.27 -11.80 -1.39
C LEU A 20 5.41 -10.72 -0.31
N ALA A 21 5.22 -9.47 -0.71
CA ALA A 21 5.01 -8.34 0.19
C ALA A 21 3.60 -7.79 -0.04
N LEU A 22 2.91 -7.49 1.05
CA LEU A 22 1.61 -6.84 1.09
C LEU A 22 1.79 -5.46 1.74
N TYR A 23 1.23 -4.43 1.11
CA TYR A 23 1.20 -3.07 1.63
C TYR A 23 -0.25 -2.64 1.84
N GLY A 24 -0.55 -2.09 3.01
CA GLY A 24 -1.72 -1.24 3.20
C GLY A 24 -1.34 0.20 2.90
N THR A 25 -1.89 0.78 1.84
CA THR A 25 -1.54 2.12 1.36
C THR A 25 -2.77 2.81 0.76
N TRP A 26 -2.57 3.84 -0.06
CA TRP A 26 -3.61 4.64 -0.68
C TRP A 26 -3.46 4.63 -2.20
N TYR A 27 -4.57 4.37 -2.88
CA TYR A 27 -4.68 4.33 -4.33
C TYR A 27 -5.12 5.69 -4.90
N ALA A 28 -4.46 6.07 -5.98
CA ALA A 28 -4.79 7.20 -6.84
C ALA A 28 -4.83 8.58 -6.15
N ASP A 29 -5.37 9.56 -6.86
CA ASP A 29 -5.55 10.96 -6.47
C ASP A 29 -6.49 11.13 -5.26
N LYS A 30 -7.56 10.32 -5.20
CA LYS A 30 -8.53 10.32 -4.09
C LYS A 30 -7.98 9.74 -2.79
N ALA A 31 -6.77 9.20 -2.81
CA ALA A 31 -6.08 8.62 -1.68
C ALA A 31 -6.97 7.64 -0.89
N ARG A 32 -7.63 6.73 -1.61
CA ARG A 32 -8.50 5.71 -1.01
C ARG A 32 -7.67 4.54 -0.50
N PRO A 33 -7.93 4.01 0.70
CA PRO A 33 -7.26 2.82 1.20
C PRO A 33 -7.26 1.67 0.19
N CYS A 34 -6.14 0.99 0.07
CA CYS A 34 -5.99 -0.21 -0.74
C CYS A 34 -4.96 -1.16 -0.16
N LEU A 35 -5.09 -2.43 -0.53
CA LEU A 35 -4.06 -3.44 -0.38
C LEU A 35 -3.29 -3.59 -1.68
N VAL A 36 -1.97 -3.70 -1.59
CA VAL A 36 -1.09 -3.88 -2.74
C VAL A 36 -0.17 -5.07 -2.51
N VAL A 37 -0.28 -6.10 -3.34
CA VAL A 37 0.58 -7.28 -3.34
C VAL A 37 1.63 -7.15 -4.43
N VAL A 38 2.89 -7.37 -4.07
CA VAL A 38 4.04 -7.37 -4.99
C VAL A 38 5.01 -8.51 -4.67
N PRO A 39 5.79 -9.00 -5.65
CA PRO A 39 6.94 -9.84 -5.37
C PRO A 39 7.97 -9.03 -4.57
N ALA A 40 8.34 -9.52 -3.39
CA ALA A 40 9.23 -8.82 -2.46
C ALA A 40 10.63 -8.54 -3.04
N ASN A 41 11.07 -9.34 -4.01
CA ASN A 41 12.35 -9.18 -4.70
C ASN A 41 12.27 -8.27 -5.94
N ARG A 42 11.10 -7.70 -6.26
CA ARG A 42 10.89 -6.84 -7.44
C ARG A 42 10.30 -5.47 -7.12
N ILE A 43 10.25 -5.09 -5.84
CA ILE A 43 9.78 -3.76 -5.44
C ILE A 43 10.62 -2.68 -6.13
N GLY A 44 9.96 -1.73 -6.81
CA GLY A 44 10.62 -0.65 -7.55
C GLY A 44 11.15 -1.04 -8.95
N HIS A 45 11.05 -2.32 -9.34
CA HIS A 45 11.45 -2.76 -10.68
C HIS A 45 10.38 -2.39 -11.73
N GLU A 46 10.79 -1.94 -12.91
CA GLU A 46 9.87 -1.49 -14.00
C GLU A 46 8.89 -2.58 -14.48
N ARG A 47 9.30 -3.84 -14.34
CA ARG A 47 8.48 -5.03 -14.68
C ARG A 47 7.62 -5.56 -13.52
N CYS A 48 7.67 -4.93 -12.34
CA CYS A 48 6.77 -5.31 -11.26
C CYS A 48 5.33 -4.95 -11.66
N ARG A 49 4.41 -5.91 -11.55
CA ARG A 49 2.99 -5.70 -11.79
C ARG A 49 2.24 -5.95 -10.49
N PRO A 50 1.90 -4.91 -9.72
CA PRO A 50 1.21 -5.11 -8.46
C PRO A 50 -0.19 -5.66 -8.67
N LEU A 51 -0.66 -6.49 -7.75
CA LEU A 51 -2.08 -6.77 -7.58
C LEU A 51 -2.63 -5.79 -6.55
N VAL A 52 -3.67 -5.06 -6.92
CA VAL A 52 -4.25 -3.99 -6.10
C VAL A 52 -5.69 -4.38 -5.76
N VAL A 53 -6.03 -4.35 -4.48
CA VAL A 53 -7.40 -4.51 -3.99
C VAL A 53 -7.81 -3.19 -3.36
N THR A 54 -8.73 -2.47 -3.99
CA THR A 54 -9.25 -1.22 -3.43
C THR A 54 -10.24 -1.50 -2.31
N ILE A 55 -10.45 -0.53 -1.42
CA ILE A 55 -11.50 -0.65 -0.40
C ILE A 55 -12.90 -0.85 -1.00
N ASP A 56 -13.16 -0.32 -2.20
CA ASP A 56 -14.45 -0.47 -2.87
C ASP A 56 -14.65 -1.87 -3.48
N ASP A 57 -13.57 -2.59 -3.77
CA ASP A 57 -13.58 -3.95 -4.33
C ASP A 57 -13.29 -5.03 -3.28
N ALA A 58 -12.99 -4.64 -2.03
CA ALA A 58 -12.57 -5.55 -0.97
C ALA A 58 -13.63 -6.62 -0.63
N TRP A 59 -14.92 -6.30 -0.80
CA TRP A 59 -16.04 -7.24 -0.62
C TRP A 59 -15.92 -8.46 -1.53
N GLN A 60 -15.37 -8.31 -2.74
CA GLN A 60 -15.19 -9.42 -3.69
C GLN A 60 -14.29 -10.52 -3.11
N TRP A 61 -13.40 -10.16 -2.18
CA TRP A 61 -12.41 -11.03 -1.54
C TRP A 61 -12.86 -11.58 -0.19
N ASN A 62 -14.01 -11.15 0.33
CA ASN A 62 -14.47 -11.59 1.64
C ASN A 62 -15.15 -12.96 1.52
N PRO A 63 -14.60 -14.06 2.10
CA PRO A 63 -15.21 -15.38 2.00
C PRO A 63 -16.57 -15.49 2.71
N ASP A 64 -16.87 -14.56 3.62
CA ASP A 64 -18.14 -14.52 4.36
C ASP A 64 -19.22 -13.68 3.64
N ASP A 65 -18.88 -13.00 2.55
CA ASP A 65 -19.81 -12.21 1.75
C ASP A 65 -20.49 -13.10 0.69
N PRO A 66 -21.83 -13.18 0.64
CA PRO A 66 -22.55 -14.02 -0.32
C PRO A 66 -22.36 -13.58 -1.78
N ASP A 67 -22.03 -12.31 -2.00
CA ASP A 67 -21.80 -11.75 -3.33
C ASP A 67 -20.32 -11.84 -3.76
N ALA A 68 -19.44 -12.37 -2.90
CA ALA A 68 -18.02 -12.52 -3.19
C ALA A 68 -17.75 -13.18 -4.55
N MET A 69 -16.64 -12.79 -5.19
CA MET A 69 -16.31 -13.17 -6.56
C MET A 69 -15.03 -14.02 -6.62
N PRO A 70 -15.00 -15.23 -6.03
CA PRO A 70 -13.80 -16.04 -5.93
C PRO A 70 -13.21 -16.44 -7.29
N GLU A 71 -14.04 -16.64 -8.32
CA GLU A 71 -13.60 -16.97 -9.67
C GLU A 71 -12.86 -15.79 -10.33
N THR A 72 -13.38 -14.57 -10.17
CA THR A 72 -12.73 -13.35 -10.65
C THR A 72 -11.41 -13.10 -9.93
N ASN A 73 -11.39 -13.26 -8.61
CA ASN A 73 -10.18 -13.12 -7.81
C ASN A 73 -9.12 -14.15 -8.21
N ALA A 74 -9.51 -15.39 -8.46
CA ALA A 74 -8.60 -16.44 -8.93
C ALA A 74 -7.95 -16.07 -10.27
N ALA A 75 -8.72 -15.52 -11.22
CA ALA A 75 -8.19 -15.03 -12.49
C ALA A 75 -7.21 -13.86 -12.31
N MET A 76 -7.53 -12.91 -11.42
CA MET A 76 -6.62 -11.79 -11.09
C MET A 76 -5.31 -12.29 -10.46
N VAL A 77 -5.38 -13.27 -9.56
CA VAL A 77 -4.20 -13.88 -8.94
C VAL A 77 -3.35 -14.61 -9.97
N GLN A 78 -3.96 -15.37 -10.88
CA GLN A 78 -3.23 -16.04 -11.95
C GLN A 78 -2.51 -15.04 -12.85
N GLN A 79 -3.19 -13.96 -13.26
CA GLN A 79 -2.59 -12.89 -14.06
C GLN A 79 -1.43 -12.21 -13.31
N PHE A 80 -1.59 -11.94 -12.02
CA PHE A 80 -0.52 -11.39 -11.18
C PHE A 80 0.72 -12.29 -11.17
N LEU A 81 0.54 -13.61 -10.98
CA LEU A 81 1.66 -14.55 -10.96
C LEU A 81 2.37 -14.60 -12.32
N ASP A 82 1.62 -14.72 -13.40
CA ASP A 82 2.15 -14.79 -14.77
C ASP A 82 2.95 -13.53 -15.14
N LEU A 83 2.36 -12.34 -14.94
CA LEU A 83 3.01 -11.06 -15.24
C LEU A 83 4.28 -10.80 -14.43
N ASN A 84 4.38 -11.39 -13.24
CA ASN A 84 5.58 -11.31 -12.40
C ASN A 84 6.50 -12.51 -12.57
N GLY A 85 6.30 -13.36 -13.58
CA GLY A 85 7.14 -14.54 -13.84
C GLY A 85 7.27 -15.45 -12.62
N MET A 86 6.22 -15.50 -11.81
CA MET A 86 6.09 -16.43 -10.69
C MET A 86 5.43 -17.71 -11.20
N ASP A 87 5.62 -18.79 -10.48
CA ASP A 87 5.02 -20.08 -10.85
C ASP A 87 3.49 -20.05 -10.69
N PHE A 88 2.81 -19.74 -11.80
CA PHE A 88 1.34 -19.69 -11.89
C PHE A 88 0.70 -21.08 -12.07
N SER A 89 1.51 -22.11 -12.38
CA SER A 89 1.04 -23.50 -12.47
C SER A 89 0.82 -24.13 -11.11
N ASN A 90 1.37 -23.51 -10.06
CA ASN A 90 1.33 -24.00 -8.70
C ASN A 90 0.16 -23.41 -7.92
N MET A 91 -0.86 -24.25 -7.66
CA MET A 91 -2.02 -23.90 -6.84
C MET A 91 -1.63 -23.33 -5.47
N ARG A 92 -0.52 -23.77 -4.87
CA ARG A 92 -0.05 -23.23 -3.58
C ARG A 92 0.41 -21.78 -3.70
N ALA A 93 0.96 -21.35 -4.85
CA ALA A 93 1.33 -19.96 -5.06
C ALA A 93 0.07 -19.07 -5.10
N SER A 94 -0.96 -19.49 -5.84
CA SER A 94 -2.24 -18.78 -5.89
C SER A 94 -2.90 -18.69 -4.51
N MET A 95 -2.98 -19.81 -3.78
CA MET A 95 -3.55 -19.84 -2.44
C MET A 95 -2.79 -18.97 -1.42
N ARG A 96 -1.46 -18.83 -1.58
CA ARG A 96 -0.67 -17.91 -0.75
C ARG A 96 -1.04 -16.45 -0.97
N VAL A 97 -1.33 -16.05 -2.22
CA VAL A 97 -1.78 -14.68 -2.53
C VAL A 97 -3.18 -14.44 -1.96
N VAL A 98 -4.11 -15.36 -2.21
CA VAL A 98 -5.50 -15.26 -1.71
C VAL A 98 -5.54 -15.19 -0.18
N SER A 99 -4.87 -16.12 0.51
CA SER A 99 -4.81 -16.10 1.97
C SER A 99 -4.15 -14.83 2.51
N LEU A 100 -3.09 -14.33 1.87
CA LEU A 100 -2.44 -13.09 2.28
C LEU A 100 -3.40 -11.90 2.23
N ILE A 101 -4.28 -11.84 1.21
CA ILE A 101 -5.29 -10.80 1.09
C ILE A 101 -6.37 -10.99 2.15
N HIS A 102 -6.96 -12.19 2.24
CA HIS A 102 -8.04 -12.49 3.20
C HIS A 102 -7.64 -12.15 4.64
N ASP A 103 -6.43 -12.56 5.05
CA ASP A 103 -5.91 -12.34 6.41
C ASP A 103 -5.78 -10.84 6.77
N HIS A 104 -5.80 -9.95 5.78
CA HIS A 104 -5.56 -8.51 5.96
C HIS A 104 -6.71 -7.63 5.41
N LEU A 105 -7.86 -8.23 5.04
CA LEU A 105 -9.05 -7.45 4.68
C LEU A 105 -9.54 -6.61 5.87
N GLY A 106 -9.42 -7.11 7.10
CA GLY A 106 -9.73 -6.33 8.30
C GLY A 106 -8.78 -5.14 8.49
N ASP A 107 -7.49 -5.33 8.25
CA ASP A 107 -6.46 -4.28 8.36
C ASP A 107 -6.67 -3.15 7.33
N LEU A 108 -7.32 -3.44 6.19
CA LEU A 108 -7.69 -2.43 5.19
C LEU A 108 -8.65 -1.37 5.77
N LEU A 109 -9.57 -1.79 6.64
CA LEU A 109 -10.55 -0.90 7.27
C LEU A 109 -9.94 0.02 8.33
N SER A 110 -8.76 -0.32 8.87
CA SER A 110 -8.06 0.51 9.84
C SER A 110 -7.15 1.56 9.21
N ILE A 111 -6.96 1.53 7.90
CA ILE A 111 -6.12 2.52 7.21
C ILE A 111 -6.78 3.90 7.31
N PRO A 112 -6.14 4.90 7.96
CA PRO A 112 -6.71 6.23 8.08
C PRO A 112 -6.75 6.93 6.71
N PRO A 113 -7.53 8.00 6.55
CA PRO A 113 -7.40 8.89 5.40
C PRO A 113 -5.95 9.34 5.23
N LYS A 114 -5.45 9.38 3.99
CA LYS A 114 -4.06 9.80 3.73
C LYS A 114 -3.89 11.23 4.24
N GLN A 115 -2.95 11.40 5.18
CA GLN A 115 -2.56 12.74 5.60
C GLN A 115 -1.93 13.44 4.40
N ALA A 116 -2.30 14.71 4.19
CA ALA A 116 -1.59 15.55 3.22
C ALA A 116 -0.10 15.47 3.54
N LEU A 117 0.73 15.24 2.53
CA LEU A 117 2.19 15.15 2.72
C LEU A 117 2.66 16.50 3.28
N VAL A 118 2.87 16.55 4.59
CA VAL A 118 3.45 17.70 5.25
C VAL A 118 4.91 17.74 4.85
N ARG A 119 5.27 18.62 3.93
CA ARG A 119 6.67 18.90 3.65
C ARG A 119 7.16 19.81 4.79
N VAL A 120 8.05 19.31 5.64
CA VAL A 120 8.81 20.18 6.56
C VAL A 120 9.75 21.01 5.68
N VAL A 121 9.47 22.30 5.53
CA VAL A 121 10.15 23.15 4.54
C VAL A 121 11.34 23.90 5.15
N ALA A 122 11.44 24.01 6.47
CA ALA A 122 12.55 24.65 7.15
C ALA A 122 12.63 24.29 8.64
N ASP A 123 13.86 24.16 9.15
CA ASP A 123 14.17 24.31 10.57
C ASP A 123 14.23 25.81 10.90
N VAL A 124 13.44 26.29 11.86
CA VAL A 124 13.56 27.66 12.38
C VAL A 124 14.38 27.66 13.66
N LEU A 125 15.56 28.27 13.58
CA LEU A 125 16.34 28.69 14.73
C LEU A 125 15.89 30.10 15.11
N LYS A 126 15.09 30.22 16.17
CA LYS A 126 14.84 31.51 16.81
C LYS A 126 15.84 31.69 17.96
N VAL A 127 16.73 32.67 17.79
CA VAL A 127 17.70 33.09 18.82
C VAL A 127 17.20 34.39 19.47
N GLU A 128 16.91 34.36 20.77
CA GLU A 128 16.59 35.57 21.52
C GLU A 128 17.85 36.41 21.77
N HIS A 129 17.86 37.64 21.26
CA HIS A 129 19.02 38.54 21.26
C HIS A 129 19.51 38.93 22.67
N ASP A 130 18.64 38.89 23.68
CA ASP A 130 18.96 39.33 25.04
C ASP A 130 19.37 38.18 25.98
N THR A 131 19.02 36.93 25.65
CA THR A 131 19.20 35.78 26.55
C THR A 131 20.08 34.67 25.96
N GLY A 132 20.36 34.71 24.65
CA GLY A 132 21.10 33.66 23.94
C GLY A 132 20.35 32.31 23.89
N LYS A 133 19.07 32.28 24.27
CA LYS A 133 18.29 31.05 24.35
C LYS A 133 17.80 30.64 22.97
N GLU A 134 18.21 29.46 22.53
CA GLU A 134 17.77 28.84 21.28
C GLU A 134 16.45 28.09 21.51
N THR A 135 15.43 28.38 20.70
CA THR A 135 14.21 27.57 20.63
C THR A 135 14.08 26.99 19.24
N ARG A 136 14.13 25.65 19.14
CA ARG A 136 13.84 24.92 17.90
C ARG A 136 12.34 24.70 17.79
N ALA A 137 11.77 25.10 16.66
CA ALA A 137 10.39 24.79 16.30
C ALA A 137 10.32 24.38 14.83
N GLU A 138 9.56 23.33 14.55
CA GLU A 138 9.31 22.85 13.19
C GLU A 138 8.21 23.71 12.54
N ILE A 139 8.47 24.28 11.36
CA ILE A 139 7.43 24.96 10.58
C ILE A 139 6.80 23.95 9.63
N ILE A 140 5.50 23.76 9.83
CA ILE A 140 4.63 22.88 9.06
C ILE A 140 3.92 23.72 8.00
N ASP A 141 4.20 23.46 6.73
CA ASP A 141 3.45 24.03 5.61
C ASP A 141 2.37 23.03 5.15
N ARG A 142 1.17 23.54 4.84
CA ARG A 142 0.02 22.74 4.38
C ARG A 142 -0.25 23.12 2.93
N VAL A 143 0.08 22.22 2.00
CA VAL A 143 -0.18 22.36 0.55
C VAL A 143 -1.52 21.74 0.19
#